data_AF-Q022I8-F1
#
_entry.id   AF-Q022I8-F1
#
_cell.length_a   1.000
_cell.length_b   1.000
_cell.length_c   1.000
_cell.angle_alpha   90.00
_cell.angle_beta   90.00
_cell.angle_gamma   90.00
#
_symmetry.space_group_name_H-M   'P 1'
#
loop_
_entity.id
_entity.type
_entity.pdbx_description
1 polymer ?
#
loop_
_entity_poly.entity_id
_entity_poly.type
_entity_poly.pdbx_seq_one_letter_code
_entity_poly.pdbx_strand_id
1 'polypeptide(L)'
;MPEAGVYCAKVLYRVARPEIPASLPLRMARLVYSSCAGLAPEGVRHSGDSSFHALFEEGDYVLDLYLKPHEGRDLVSAVGQILDRAQSDRLYENSNVTVLREGEVVARTTTNGFGEFHLTFAPADNLMLTVSLEGECVLVSVLPRSNGEGS
;
A
#
# COMPACT_ATOMS: atom_id res chain seq x y z
N MET A 1 20.61 -12.34 -6.38
CA MET A 1 19.43 -12.75 -7.18
C MET A 1 18.27 -12.94 -6.20
N PRO A 2 17.11 -12.29 -6.41
CA PRO A 2 16.35 -11.65 -5.32
C PRO A 2 15.12 -12.45 -4.88
N GLU A 3 15.01 -12.67 -3.58
CA GLU A 3 13.89 -13.37 -2.93
C GLU A 3 12.58 -12.56 -2.98
N ALA A 4 12.68 -11.22 -3.02
CA ALA A 4 11.55 -10.30 -3.15
C ALA A 4 10.77 -10.44 -4.47
N GLY A 5 11.44 -10.78 -5.59
CA GLY A 5 10.78 -10.92 -6.90
C GLY A 5 9.93 -12.19 -7.01
N VAL A 6 10.36 -13.28 -6.36
CA VAL A 6 9.65 -14.56 -6.37
C VAL A 6 8.40 -14.51 -5.50
N TYR A 7 8.44 -13.78 -4.38
CA TYR A 7 7.27 -13.54 -3.54
C TYR A 7 6.19 -12.76 -4.30
N CYS A 8 6.56 -11.67 -4.98
CA CYS A 8 5.63 -10.88 -5.80
C CYS A 8 5.01 -11.76 -6.89
N ALA A 9 5.80 -12.56 -7.61
CA ALA A 9 5.27 -13.43 -8.66
C ALA A 9 4.28 -14.49 -8.15
N LYS A 10 4.53 -15.10 -6.98
CA LYS A 10 3.61 -16.11 -6.39
C LYS A 10 2.32 -15.50 -5.87
N VAL A 11 2.37 -14.33 -5.25
CA VAL A 11 1.16 -13.65 -4.76
C VAL A 11 0.36 -13.11 -5.94
N LEU A 12 1.00 -12.44 -6.91
CA LEU A 12 0.34 -11.96 -8.12
C LEU A 12 -0.37 -13.08 -8.90
N TYR A 13 0.20 -14.30 -8.92
CA TYR A 13 -0.44 -15.47 -9.54
C TYR A 13 -1.71 -15.94 -8.81
N ARG A 14 -1.80 -15.82 -7.48
CA ARG A 14 -3.02 -16.13 -6.70
C ARG A 14 -4.06 -15.01 -6.71
N VAL A 15 -3.61 -13.76 -6.80
CA VAL A 15 -4.48 -12.56 -6.85
C VAL A 15 -5.19 -12.41 -8.21
N ALA A 16 -4.74 -13.12 -9.24
CA ALA A 16 -5.34 -13.17 -10.58
C ALA A 16 -6.74 -13.84 -10.66
N ARG A 17 -7.48 -13.96 -9.55
CA ARG A 17 -8.92 -14.27 -9.49
C ARG A 17 -9.53 -13.62 -8.24
N PRO A 18 -10.66 -12.87 -8.29
CA PRO A 18 -11.39 -12.21 -9.39
C PRO A 18 -11.32 -10.66 -9.34
N GLU A 19 -10.42 -10.09 -8.53
CA GLU A 19 -10.44 -8.65 -8.17
C GLU A 19 -9.53 -7.78 -9.03
N ILE A 20 -8.55 -8.38 -9.68
CA ILE A 20 -7.76 -7.76 -10.74
C ILE A 20 -8.41 -8.14 -12.07
N PRO A 21 -8.93 -7.19 -12.86
CA PRO A 21 -9.42 -7.49 -14.20
C PRO A 21 -8.30 -8.19 -14.97
N ALA A 22 -8.52 -9.44 -15.40
CA ALA A 22 -7.51 -10.28 -16.06
C ALA A 22 -6.94 -9.66 -17.35
N SER A 23 -7.55 -8.57 -17.83
CA SER A 23 -7.17 -7.79 -19.01
C SER A 23 -6.22 -6.62 -18.76
N LEU A 24 -6.02 -6.19 -17.50
CA LEU A 24 -5.19 -5.03 -17.19
C LEU A 24 -3.75 -5.44 -16.81
N PRO A 25 -2.72 -4.73 -17.31
CA PRO A 25 -1.35 -5.00 -16.94
C PRO A 25 -1.10 -4.71 -15.45
N LEU A 26 -0.33 -5.58 -14.81
CA LEU A 26 0.17 -5.38 -13.46
C LEU A 26 1.45 -4.54 -13.51
N ARG A 27 1.50 -3.46 -12.72
CA ARG A 27 2.65 -2.57 -12.65
C ARG A 27 3.14 -2.45 -11.21
N MET A 28 4.38 -2.83 -10.97
CA MET A 28 4.96 -2.85 -9.61
C MET A 28 5.46 -1.46 -9.23
N ALA A 29 4.79 -0.81 -8.28
CA ALA A 29 5.23 0.44 -7.70
C ALA A 29 6.32 0.17 -6.65
N ARG A 30 7.50 0.77 -6.85
CA ARG A 30 8.64 0.62 -5.95
C ARG A 30 8.62 1.72 -4.90
N LEU A 31 9.00 1.38 -3.67
CA LEU A 31 9.22 2.36 -2.61
C LEU A 31 10.39 3.27 -3.00
N VAL A 32 10.16 4.57 -3.12
CA VAL A 32 11.19 5.58 -3.43
C VAL A 32 11.53 6.46 -2.23
N TYR A 33 10.59 6.61 -1.31
CA TYR A 33 10.77 7.35 -0.08
C TYR A 33 10.01 6.66 1.04
N SER A 34 10.59 6.68 2.23
CA SER A 34 9.93 6.31 3.47
C SER A 34 10.42 7.20 4.61
N SER A 35 9.52 7.77 5.39
CA SER A 35 9.89 8.36 6.67
C SER A 35 10.28 7.22 7.63
N CYS A 36 11.52 7.20 8.07
CA CYS A 36 11.98 6.21 9.03
C CYS A 36 11.47 6.60 10.42
N ALA A 37 10.26 6.19 10.77
CA ALA A 37 9.78 6.27 12.15
C ALA A 37 10.42 5.12 12.94
N GLY A 38 11.67 5.32 13.40
CA GLY A 38 12.25 4.44 14.42
C GLY A 38 13.68 3.93 14.22
N LEU A 39 14.60 4.62 13.54
CA LEU A 39 16.02 4.49 13.91
C LEU A 39 16.28 5.28 15.20
N ALA A 40 15.65 4.86 16.30
CA ALA A 40 16.05 5.33 17.62
C ALA A 40 17.23 4.43 18.07
N PRO A 41 18.35 5.01 18.52
CA PRO A 41 19.45 4.24 19.10
C PRO A 41 18.94 3.37 20.27
N GLU A 42 19.54 2.19 20.47
CA GLU A 42 19.31 1.37 21.66
C GLU A 42 19.32 2.25 22.92
N GLY A 43 18.18 2.34 23.62
CA GLY A 43 18.04 3.07 24.88
C GLY A 43 16.98 4.17 24.91
N VAL A 44 16.39 4.57 23.78
CA VAL A 44 15.26 5.52 23.78
C VAL A 44 13.94 4.75 23.88
N ARG A 45 13.25 4.85 25.02
CA ARG A 45 11.84 4.45 25.13
C ARG A 45 11.00 5.45 24.34
N HIS A 46 10.75 5.19 23.06
CA HIS A 46 9.80 5.99 22.29
C HIS A 46 8.38 5.54 22.64
N SER A 47 7.63 6.44 23.24
CA SER A 47 6.22 6.28 23.56
C SER A 47 5.44 7.14 22.57
N GLY A 48 4.58 6.53 21.75
CA GLY A 48 3.53 7.21 20.99
C GLY A 48 3.87 7.62 19.56
N ASP A 49 2.98 7.27 18.64
CA ASP A 49 2.93 7.68 17.22
C ASP A 49 4.10 7.26 16.32
N SER A 50 4.22 5.95 16.05
CA SER A 50 4.97 5.42 14.91
C SER A 50 4.19 5.57 13.60
N SER A 51 3.81 6.80 13.26
CA SER A 51 3.26 7.07 11.93
C SER A 51 4.35 6.97 10.87
N PHE A 52 3.99 6.42 9.72
CA PHE A 52 4.93 6.09 8.66
C PHE A 52 4.41 6.63 7.34
N HIS A 53 5.22 7.42 6.66
CA HIS A 53 4.93 8.00 5.36
C HIS A 53 5.78 7.28 4.31
N ALA A 54 5.18 6.84 3.21
CA ALA A 54 5.86 6.24 2.08
C ALA A 54 5.37 6.79 0.76
N LEU A 55 6.30 6.94 -0.17
CA LEU A 55 6.01 7.21 -1.57
C LEU A 55 6.43 6.00 -2.39
N PHE A 56 5.52 5.52 -3.23
CA PHE A 56 5.80 4.50 -4.22
C PHE A 56 5.66 5.08 -5.62
N GLU A 57 6.52 4.65 -6.53
CA GLU A 57 6.52 5.12 -7.92
C GLU A 57 6.52 3.98 -8.91
N GLU A 58 5.77 4.16 -10.00
CA GLU A 58 5.84 3.35 -11.20
C GLU A 58 5.58 4.25 -12.41
N GLY A 59 6.60 4.47 -13.25
CA GLY A 59 6.50 5.42 -14.36
C GLY A 59 6.08 6.81 -13.88
N ASP A 60 4.98 7.31 -14.43
CA ASP A 60 4.39 8.61 -14.07
C ASP A 60 3.45 8.53 -12.86
N TYR A 61 3.12 7.33 -12.38
CA TYR A 61 2.22 7.15 -11.25
C TYR A 61 2.97 7.23 -9.92
N VAL A 62 2.42 8.03 -9.01
CA VAL A 62 2.88 8.11 -7.62
C VAL A 62 1.75 7.68 -6.71
N LEU A 63 2.06 6.77 -5.81
CA LEU A 63 1.21 6.43 -4.67
C LEU A 63 1.84 7.05 -3.43
N ASP A 64 1.19 8.09 -2.91
CA ASP A 64 1.52 8.69 -1.63
C ASP A 64 0.71 8.00 -0.53
N LEU A 65 1.39 7.48 0.51
CA LEU A 65 0.78 6.66 1.54
C LEU A 65 1.23 7.06 2.94
N TYR A 66 0.26 7.38 3.79
CA TYR A 66 0.44 7.60 5.21
C TYR A 66 -0.22 6.48 6.02
N LEU A 67 0.58 5.80 6.83
CA LEU A 67 0.18 4.71 7.72
C LEU A 67 0.23 5.20 9.17
N LYS A 68 -0.83 4.94 9.93
CA LYS A 68 -0.90 5.26 11.35
C LYS A 68 -1.47 4.07 12.14
N PRO A 69 -0.71 3.48 13.07
CA PRO A 69 -1.24 2.53 14.03
C PRO A 69 -2.30 3.19 14.92
N HIS A 70 -3.37 2.48 15.24
CA HIS A 70 -4.34 2.92 16.24
C HIS A 70 -3.85 2.58 17.64
N GLU A 71 -3.69 3.59 18.50
CA GLU A 71 -3.33 3.35 19.90
C GLU A 71 -4.38 2.45 20.59
N GLY A 72 -3.90 1.38 21.22
CA GLY A 72 -4.75 0.42 21.95
C GLY A 72 -5.62 -0.48 21.06
N ARG A 73 -5.42 -0.50 19.74
CA ARG A 73 -6.08 -1.43 18.82
C ARG A 73 -5.06 -2.08 17.89
N ASP A 74 -5.26 -3.35 17.58
CA ASP A 74 -4.44 -4.07 16.60
C ASP A 74 -4.89 -3.73 15.16
N LEU A 75 -4.85 -2.44 14.83
CA LEU A 75 -5.32 -1.88 13.56
C LEU A 75 -4.38 -0.78 13.07
N VAL A 76 -4.19 -0.73 11.76
CA VAL A 76 -3.46 0.30 11.04
C VAL A 76 -4.45 1.04 10.14
N SER A 77 -4.46 2.37 10.25
CA SER A 77 -5.15 3.25 9.32
C SER A 77 -4.20 3.62 8.19
N ALA A 78 -4.63 3.41 6.95
CA ALA A 78 -3.92 3.82 5.76
C ALA A 78 -4.71 4.89 5.02
N VAL A 79 -4.11 6.07 4.88
CA VAL A 79 -4.61 7.16 4.04
C VAL A 79 -3.63 7.32 2.90
N GLY A 80 -4.11 7.36 1.68
CA GLY A 80 -3.22 7.56 0.54
C GLY A 80 -3.90 8.29 -0.60
N GLN A 81 -3.09 8.69 -1.57
CA GLN A 81 -3.52 9.37 -2.78
C GLN A 81 -2.75 8.82 -3.98
N ILE A 82 -3.45 8.72 -5.12
CA ILE A 82 -2.83 8.40 -6.40
C ILE A 82 -2.68 9.69 -7.22
N LEU A 83 -1.47 9.90 -7.76
CA LEU A 83 -1.12 11.04 -8.58
C LEU A 83 -0.56 10.55 -9.93
N ASP A 84 -0.87 11.28 -11.00
CA ASP A 84 -0.27 11.12 -12.34
C ASP A 84 0.63 12.33 -12.63
N ARG A 85 1.94 12.09 -12.76
CA ARG A 85 2.93 13.13 -13.07
C ARG A 85 2.84 13.64 -14.50
N ALA A 86 2.37 12.81 -15.43
CA ALA A 86 2.15 13.21 -16.81
C ALA A 86 0.86 14.01 -16.97
N GLN A 87 -0.14 13.76 -16.11
CA GLN A 87 -1.44 14.41 -16.14
C GLN A 87 -1.87 14.87 -14.75
N SER A 88 -1.35 16.01 -14.28
CA SER A 88 -1.61 16.52 -12.92
C SER A 88 -3.09 16.76 -12.60
N ASP A 89 -3.91 17.00 -13.61
CA ASP A 89 -5.35 17.25 -13.45
C ASP A 89 -6.18 15.96 -13.44
N ARG A 90 -5.54 14.81 -13.68
CA ARG A 90 -6.21 13.52 -13.71
C ARG A 90 -6.42 13.01 -12.30
N LEU A 91 -7.69 12.85 -11.94
CA LEU A 91 -8.12 12.33 -10.64
C LEU A 91 -8.67 10.92 -10.85
N TYR A 92 -8.03 9.95 -10.20
CA TYR A 92 -8.43 8.55 -10.23
C TYR A 92 -9.60 8.31 -9.27
N GLU A 93 -10.79 8.81 -9.60
CA GLU A 93 -12.01 8.60 -8.80
C GLU A 93 -12.52 7.15 -8.91
N ASN A 94 -13.15 6.62 -7.86
CA ASN A 94 -13.78 5.28 -7.83
C ASN A 94 -12.83 4.12 -8.18
N SER A 95 -11.51 4.34 -8.08
CA SER A 95 -10.48 3.32 -8.28
C SER A 95 -10.49 2.37 -7.09
N ASN A 96 -10.54 1.06 -7.36
CA ASN A 96 -10.53 0.06 -6.30
C ASN A 96 -9.16 0.01 -5.64
N VAL A 97 -9.15 0.12 -4.32
CA VAL A 97 -7.96 -0.01 -3.48
C VAL A 97 -8.15 -1.19 -2.55
N THR A 98 -7.26 -2.16 -2.64
CA THR A 98 -7.35 -3.42 -1.89
C THR A 98 -6.05 -3.69 -1.16
N VAL A 99 -6.15 -4.12 0.10
CA VAL A 99 -5.03 -4.70 0.85
C VAL A 99 -5.20 -6.20 0.88
N LEU A 100 -4.13 -6.90 0.52
CA LEU A 100 -4.06 -8.34 0.39
C LEU A 100 -3.01 -8.91 1.34
N ARG A 101 -3.31 -10.08 1.91
CA ARG A 101 -2.36 -10.92 2.65
C ARG A 101 -2.32 -12.30 2.02
N GLU A 102 -1.16 -12.70 1.49
CA GLU A 102 -0.99 -14.02 0.84
C GLU A 102 -2.00 -14.34 -0.28
N GLY A 103 -2.57 -13.29 -0.88
CA GLY A 103 -3.59 -13.36 -1.92
C GLY A 103 -5.04 -13.23 -1.44
N GLU A 104 -5.29 -13.09 -0.14
CA GLU A 104 -6.63 -12.87 0.43
C GLU A 104 -6.88 -11.40 0.74
N VAL A 105 -8.08 -10.90 0.46
CA VAL A 105 -8.51 -9.54 0.81
C VAL A 105 -8.66 -9.40 2.30
N VAL A 106 -7.87 -8.49 2.88
CA VAL A 106 -7.99 -8.11 4.30
C VAL A 106 -8.67 -6.76 4.48
N ALA A 107 -8.62 -5.88 3.48
CA ALA A 107 -9.37 -4.63 3.46
C ALA A 107 -9.57 -4.14 2.02
N ARG A 108 -10.64 -3.36 1.79
CA ARG A 108 -10.93 -2.74 0.50
C ARG A 108 -11.63 -1.40 0.67
N THR A 109 -11.41 -0.50 -0.27
CA THR A 109 -12.10 0.78 -0.38
C THR A 109 -12.05 1.26 -1.84
N THR A 110 -12.64 2.42 -2.11
CA THR A 110 -12.49 3.13 -3.38
C THR A 110 -11.93 4.53 -3.13
N THR A 111 -11.28 5.10 -4.13
CA THR A 111 -10.86 6.50 -4.08
C THR A 111 -12.04 7.46 -4.20
N ASN A 112 -11.89 8.64 -3.61
CA ASN A 112 -12.79 9.79 -3.78
C ASN A 112 -12.47 10.59 -5.05
N GLY A 113 -13.19 11.68 -5.29
CA GLY A 113 -13.00 12.58 -6.43
C GLY A 113 -11.64 13.28 -6.52
N PHE A 114 -10.79 13.17 -5.50
CA PHE A 114 -9.41 13.70 -5.48
C PHE A 114 -8.35 12.60 -5.62
N GLY A 115 -8.77 11.35 -5.88
CA GLY A 115 -7.86 10.20 -5.94
C GLY A 115 -7.36 9.75 -4.56
N GLU A 116 -7.95 10.25 -3.47
CA GLU A 116 -7.60 9.87 -2.11
C GLU A 116 -8.42 8.68 -1.64
N PHE A 117 -7.86 7.86 -0.76
CA PHE A 117 -8.54 6.73 -0.14
C PHE A 117 -8.19 6.62 1.34
N HIS A 118 -9.10 6.00 2.09
CA HIS A 118 -8.89 5.63 3.48
C HIS A 118 -9.40 4.22 3.72
N LEU A 119 -8.59 3.39 4.37
CA LEU A 119 -8.96 2.05 4.79
C LEU A 119 -8.21 1.65 6.06
N THR A 120 -8.71 0.63 6.77
CA THR A 120 -8.13 0.13 8.01
C THR A 120 -7.99 -1.39 7.94
N PHE A 121 -6.86 -1.94 8.42
CA PHE A 121 -6.57 -3.37 8.42
C PHE A 121 -5.76 -3.76 9.66
N ALA A 122 -5.77 -5.05 10.02
CA ALA A 122 -4.89 -5.57 11.05
C ALA A 122 -3.43 -5.62 10.53
N PRO A 123 -2.43 -5.21 11.34
CA PRO A 123 -1.04 -5.30 10.94
C PRO A 123 -0.66 -6.76 10.66
N ALA A 124 0.07 -6.99 9.58
CA ALA A 124 0.53 -8.32 9.21
C ALA A 124 1.78 -8.26 8.35
N ASP A 125 2.44 -9.41 8.26
CA ASP A 125 3.54 -9.60 7.35
C ASP A 125 3.07 -9.76 5.91
N ASN A 126 3.92 -9.29 5.00
CA ASN A 126 3.78 -9.47 3.56
C ASN A 126 2.45 -8.96 2.97
N LEU A 127 1.96 -7.85 3.52
CA LEU A 127 0.82 -7.12 2.99
C LEU A 127 1.14 -6.50 1.64
N MET A 128 0.18 -6.56 0.72
CA MET A 128 0.26 -5.92 -0.59
C MET A 128 -0.91 -4.96 -0.76
N LEU A 129 -0.63 -3.77 -1.26
CA LEU A 129 -1.64 -2.82 -1.70
C LEU A 129 -1.77 -2.90 -3.22
N THR A 130 -3.00 -3.01 -3.70
CA THR A 130 -3.31 -2.94 -5.13
C THR A 130 -4.25 -1.79 -5.40
N VAL A 131 -3.98 -1.01 -6.45
CA VAL A 131 -4.85 0.05 -6.93
C VAL A 131 -5.18 -0.17 -8.39
N SER A 132 -6.46 -0.32 -8.72
CA SER A 132 -6.92 -0.45 -10.10
C SER A 132 -7.11 0.93 -10.72
N LEU A 133 -6.23 1.32 -11.63
CA LEU A 133 -6.34 2.55 -12.42
C LEU A 133 -7.20 2.28 -13.64
N GLU A 134 -8.31 3.00 -13.75
CA GLU A 134 -9.39 2.75 -14.70
C GLU A 134 -8.88 2.54 -16.14
N GLY A 135 -9.03 1.31 -16.65
CA GLY A 135 -8.68 0.96 -18.03
C GLY A 135 -7.19 0.91 -18.35
N GLU A 136 -6.30 1.23 -17.42
CA GLU A 136 -4.86 1.37 -17.68
C GLU A 136 -4.04 0.23 -17.12
N CYS A 137 -4.02 0.07 -15.80
CA CYS A 137 -3.20 -0.91 -15.12
C CYS A 137 -3.66 -1.12 -13.69
N VAL A 138 -3.13 -2.15 -13.04
CA VAL A 138 -3.21 -2.29 -11.59
C VAL A 138 -1.83 -2.01 -11.00
N LEU A 139 -1.73 -0.96 -10.21
CA LEU A 139 -0.54 -0.68 -9.41
C LEU A 139 -0.48 -1.66 -8.25
N VAL A 140 0.70 -2.23 -8.02
CA VAL A 140 0.94 -3.18 -6.95
C VAL A 140 2.15 -2.73 -6.14
N SER A 141 1.98 -2.64 -4.83
CA SER A 141 3.05 -2.30 -3.89
C SER A 141 3.06 -3.25 -2.70
N VAL A 142 4.25 -3.54 -2.18
CA VAL A 142 4.41 -4.25 -0.90
C VAL A 142 4.39 -3.21 0.22
N LEU A 143 3.47 -3.36 1.16
CA LEU A 143 3.39 -2.46 2.30
C LEU A 143 4.53 -2.76 3.28
N PRO A 144 5.22 -1.73 3.79
CA PRO A 144 6.20 -1.91 4.84
C PRO A 144 5.51 -2.34 6.13
N ARG A 145 6.23 -3.15 6.92
CA ARG A 145 5.74 -3.61 8.22
C ARG A 145 5.58 -2.40 9.15
N SER A 146 4.37 -2.20 9.66
CA SER A 146 4.16 -1.41 10.87
C SER A 146 4.53 -2.30 12.06
N ASN A 147 5.58 -1.97 12.81
CA ASN A 147 5.90 -2.68 14.05
C ASN A 147 4.76 -2.46 15.05
N GLY A 148 3.79 -3.39 15.10
CA GLY A 148 3.00 -3.62 16.30
C GLY A 148 3.84 -4.49 17.22
N GLU A 149 4.34 -3.94 18.31
CA GLU A 149 4.92 -4.79 19.37
C GLU A 149 3.79 -5.68 19.91
N GLY A 150 3.81 -6.94 19.50
CA GLY A 150 3.02 -7.99 20.13
C GLY A 150 3.49 -8.18 21.56
N SER A 151 2.55 -8.07 22.50
CA SER A 151 2.69 -8.62 23.86
C SER A 151 2.46 -10.12 23.86
#